data_AF-A0A3S4JUN3-F1
#
_entry.id   AF-A0A3S4JUN3-F1
#
_cell.length_a   1.000
_cell.length_b   1.000
_cell.length_c   1.000
_cell.angle_alpha   90.00
_cell.angle_beta   90.00
_cell.angle_gamma   90.00
#
_symmetry.space_group_name_H-M   'P 1'
#
loop_
_entity.id
_entity.type
_entity.pdbx_description
1 polymer ?
#
loop_
_entity_poly.entity_id
_entity_poly.type
_entity_poly.pdbx_seq_one_letter_code
_entity_poly.pdbx_strand_id
1 'polypeptide(L)'
;MSNHFDSVAVTCIDMAMPVVIIAAEDVGKTGYESPAELDADTELLRRIESIRLQAGKAMGLGDVSNMVIPKPVLISPARRGGTINVRYFMPHSCHKALGDYWCYRACQ
;
A
#
# COMPACT_ATOMS: atom_id res chain seq x y z
N MET A 1 11.87 -4.71 -11.76
CA MET A 1 12.70 -3.65 -11.16
C MET A 1 12.22 -3.50 -9.72
N SER A 2 12.93 -4.07 -8.76
CA SER A 2 12.62 -3.91 -7.33
C SER A 2 13.37 -2.68 -6.81
N ASN A 3 12.63 -1.68 -6.35
CA ASN A 3 13.21 -0.51 -5.71
C ASN A 3 13.28 -0.77 -4.20
N HIS A 4 14.26 -0.22 -3.50
CA HIS A 4 14.35 -0.32 -2.04
C HIS A 4 14.21 1.07 -1.44
N PHE A 5 13.21 1.27 -0.58
CA PHE A 5 13.00 2.51 0.18
C PHE A 5 12.92 2.15 1.67
N ASP A 6 13.62 2.86 2.54
CA ASP A 6 13.71 2.54 3.97
C ASP A 6 14.07 1.07 4.27
N SER A 7 14.95 0.49 3.43
CA SER A 7 15.34 -0.93 3.45
C SER A 7 14.19 -1.92 3.18
N VAL A 8 13.04 -1.43 2.72
CA VAL A 8 11.88 -2.23 2.31
C VAL A 8 11.90 -2.40 0.80
N ALA A 9 11.77 -3.63 0.33
CA ALA A 9 11.61 -3.92 -1.08
C ALA A 9 10.21 -3.49 -1.54
N VAL A 10 10.16 -2.67 -2.58
CA VAL A 10 8.90 -2.18 -3.15
C VAL A 10 8.86 -2.37 -4.66
N THR A 11 7.64 -2.44 -5.17
CA THR A 11 7.39 -2.39 -6.61
C THR A 11 6.57 -1.15 -6.93
N CYS A 12 7.12 -0.28 -7.76
CA CYS A 12 6.42 0.89 -8.29
C CYS A 12 5.81 0.51 -9.63
N ILE A 13 4.49 0.72 -9.79
CA ILE A 13 3.78 0.45 -11.04
C ILE A 13 2.98 1.70 -11.40
N ASP A 14 3.01 2.08 -12.68
CA ASP A 14 2.18 3.13 -13.24
C ASP A 14 1.50 2.62 -14.51
N MET A 15 0.38 1.92 -14.33
CA MET A 15 -0.52 1.54 -15.41
C MET A 15 -1.89 2.16 -15.13
N ALA A 16 -2.07 3.39 -15.59
CA ALA A 16 -3.23 4.29 -15.37
C ALA A 16 -3.29 4.98 -14.00
N MET A 17 -2.87 4.34 -12.92
CA MET A 17 -2.74 4.97 -11.60
C MET A 17 -1.40 4.60 -10.95
N PRO A 18 -0.59 5.58 -10.52
CA PRO A 18 0.65 5.30 -9.79
C PRO A 18 0.39 4.59 -8.46
N VAL A 19 0.97 3.41 -8.29
CA VAL A 19 0.89 2.61 -7.06
C VAL A 19 2.27 2.19 -6.59
N VAL A 20 2.44 2.11 -5.27
CA VAL A 20 3.61 1.51 -4.62
C VAL A 20 3.16 0.29 -3.83
N ILE A 21 3.67 -0.88 -4.23
CA ILE A 21 3.34 -2.18 -3.67
C ILE A 21 4.44 -2.57 -2.69
N ILE A 22 4.03 -2.93 -1.47
CA ILE A 22 4.89 -3.24 -0.34
C ILE A 22 4.44 -4.58 0.25
N ALA A 23 5.36 -5.49 0.57
CA ALA A 23 5.00 -6.69 1.31
C ALA A 23 4.62 -6.32 2.76
N ALA A 24 3.49 -6.83 3.27
CA ALA A 24 3.03 -6.49 4.61
C ALA A 24 4.07 -6.86 5.68
N GLU A 25 4.76 -7.98 5.49
CA GLU A 25 5.79 -8.48 6.42
C GLU A 25 6.99 -7.54 6.55
N ASP A 26 7.38 -6.84 5.48
CA ASP A 26 8.51 -5.90 5.48
C ASP A 26 8.23 -4.65 6.32
N VAL A 27 6.95 -4.35 6.56
CA VAL A 27 6.50 -3.27 7.45
C VAL A 27 5.97 -3.79 8.79
N GLY A 28 6.23 -5.06 9.13
CA GLY A 28 5.86 -5.67 10.41
C GLY A 28 4.37 -5.95 10.56
N LYS A 29 3.67 -6.16 9.44
CA LYS A 29 2.24 -6.48 9.40
C LYS A 29 1.99 -7.84 8.77
N THR A 30 0.88 -8.44 9.16
CA THR A 30 0.42 -9.70 8.58
C THR A 30 -0.35 -9.47 7.28
N GLY A 31 -0.91 -8.27 7.11
CA GLY A 31 -1.80 -7.91 6.00
C GLY A 31 -3.25 -8.31 6.25
N TYR A 32 -3.56 -8.97 7.36
CA TYR A 32 -4.91 -9.42 7.71
C TYR A 32 -5.58 -8.59 8.79
N GLU A 33 -4.87 -7.60 9.32
CA GLU A 33 -5.42 -6.61 10.24
C GLU A 33 -6.67 -5.95 9.64
N SER A 34 -7.55 -5.53 10.54
CA SER A 34 -8.71 -4.71 10.20
C SER A 34 -8.25 -3.30 9.79
N PRO A 35 -9.04 -2.57 8.98
CA PRO A 35 -8.74 -1.19 8.63
C PRO A 35 -8.52 -0.30 9.86
N ALA A 36 -9.32 -0.49 10.92
CA ALA A 36 -9.19 0.29 12.16
C ALA A 36 -7.87 0.02 12.90
N GLU A 37 -7.37 -1.21 12.90
CA GLU A 37 -6.06 -1.54 13.49
C GLU A 37 -4.90 -0.92 12.70
N LEU A 38 -5.01 -0.88 11.36
CA LEU A 38 -4.01 -0.25 10.50
C LEU A 38 -4.04 1.28 10.62
N ASP A 39 -5.23 1.87 10.75
CA ASP A 39 -5.43 3.32 10.93
C ASP A 39 -4.97 3.80 12.32
N ALA A 40 -5.10 2.96 13.35
CA ALA A 40 -4.63 3.27 14.69
C ALA A 40 -3.09 3.16 14.82
N ASP A 41 -2.43 2.46 13.90
CA ASP A 41 -0.98 2.29 13.93
C ASP A 41 -0.26 3.49 13.29
N THR A 42 0.00 4.50 14.11
CA THR A 42 0.71 5.71 13.70
C THR A 42 2.12 5.46 13.17
N GLU A 43 2.81 4.42 13.66
CA GLU A 43 4.18 4.11 13.22
C GLU A 43 4.16 3.46 11.84
N LEU A 44 3.21 2.55 11.60
CA LEU A 44 2.95 2.01 10.26
C LEU A 44 2.64 3.14 9.27
N LEU A 45 1.71 4.03 9.61
CA LEU A 45 1.31 5.14 8.74
C LEU A 45 2.50 6.05 8.40
N ARG A 46 3.34 6.37 9.40
CA ARG A 46 4.56 7.17 9.21
C ARG A 46 5.53 6.48 8.25
N ARG A 47 5.71 5.15 8.39
CA ARG A 47 6.62 4.37 7.55
C ARG A 47 6.11 4.24 6.11
N ILE A 48 4.82 3.98 5.94
CA ILE A 48 4.16 3.93 4.62
C ILE A 48 4.28 5.29 3.93
N GLU A 49 4.08 6.39 4.65
CA GLU A 49 4.19 7.74 4.09
C GLU A 49 5.62 8.07 3.64
N SER A 50 6.63 7.72 4.45
CA SER A 50 8.03 7.85 4.06
C SER A 50 8.34 7.13 2.74
N ILE A 51 7.88 5.89 2.61
CA ILE A 51 8.02 5.08 1.39
C ILE A 51 7.27 5.72 0.21
N ARG A 52 6.06 6.23 0.44
CA ARG A 52 5.25 6.89 -0.60
C ARG A 52 5.94 8.12 -1.17
N LEU A 53 6.53 8.96 -0.32
CA LEU A 53 7.26 10.16 -0.76
C LEU A 53 8.52 9.80 -1.57
N GLN A 54 9.25 8.76 -1.16
CA GLN A 54 10.42 8.27 -1.89
C GLN A 54 10.01 7.65 -3.24
N ALA A 55 8.95 6.85 -3.26
CA ALA A 55 8.38 6.27 -4.46
C ALA A 55 7.90 7.35 -5.43
N GLY A 56 7.20 8.39 -4.96
CA GLY A 56 6.76 9.51 -5.79
C GLY A 56 7.92 10.20 -6.51
N LYS A 57 9.02 10.45 -5.80
CA LYS A 57 10.26 11.00 -6.41
C LYS A 57 10.86 10.03 -7.44
N ALA A 58 10.98 8.75 -7.10
CA ALA A 58 11.55 7.74 -7.99
C ALA A 58 10.70 7.48 -9.26
N MET A 59 9.38 7.66 -9.16
CA MET A 59 8.44 7.56 -10.27
C MET A 59 8.37 8.83 -11.13
N GLY A 60 9.12 9.88 -10.79
CA GLY A 60 9.12 11.14 -11.54
C GLY A 60 7.92 12.06 -11.26
N LEU A 61 7.16 11.80 -10.19
CA LEU A 61 5.98 12.61 -9.80
C LEU A 61 6.36 13.87 -9.01
N GLY A 62 7.62 13.99 -8.58
CA GLY A 62 8.11 15.13 -7.80
C GLY A 62 7.72 15.06 -6.33
N ASP A 63 7.37 16.20 -5.74
CA ASP A 63 6.88 16.26 -4.35
C ASP A 63 5.39 15.89 -4.29
N VAL A 64 5.14 14.71 -3.73
CA VAL A 64 3.80 14.13 -3.61
C VAL A 64 3.19 14.32 -2.22
N SER A 65 3.77 15.16 -1.35
CA SER A 65 3.31 15.36 0.03
C SER A 65 1.84 15.82 0.11
N ASN A 66 1.40 16.65 -0.83
CA ASN A 66 0.02 17.13 -0.94
C ASN A 66 -0.77 16.42 -2.05
N MET A 67 -0.26 15.30 -2.58
CA MET A 67 -0.89 14.53 -3.64
C MET A 67 -1.45 13.22 -3.11
N VAL A 68 -2.49 12.74 -3.78
CA VAL A 68 -3.13 11.47 -3.44
C VAL A 68 -2.48 10.25 -4.11
N ILE A 69 -1.39 10.46 -4.87
CA ILE A 69 -0.61 9.45 -5.60
C ILE A 69 0.87 9.56 -5.20
N PRO A 70 1.67 8.50 -5.34
CA PRO A 70 1.26 7.12 -5.64
C PRO A 70 0.51 6.50 -4.47
N LYS A 71 -0.35 5.53 -4.75
CA LYS A 71 -1.19 4.87 -3.74
C LYS A 71 -0.40 3.74 -3.05
N PRO A 72 -0.23 3.76 -1.72
CA PRO A 72 0.41 2.66 -1.02
C PRO A 72 -0.51 1.45 -0.93
N VAL A 73 0.05 0.29 -1.23
CA VAL A 73 -0.66 -1.00 -1.25
C VAL A 73 0.18 -2.03 -0.50
N LEU A 74 -0.37 -2.59 0.59
CA LEU A 74 0.24 -3.74 1.26
C LEU A 74 -0.29 -5.03 0.66
N ILE A 75 0.61 -5.98 0.40
CA ILE A 75 0.26 -7.31 -0.11
C ILE A 75 0.68 -8.41 0.86
N SER A 76 -0.10 -9.50 0.88
CA SER A 76 0.15 -10.71 1.68
C SER A 76 -0.49 -11.92 1.00
N PRO A 77 -0.14 -13.17 1.37
CA PRO A 77 -0.77 -14.36 0.81
C PRO A 77 -2.30 -14.36 1.00
N ALA A 78 -3.06 -14.91 0.05
CA ALA A 78 -4.51 -15.07 0.25
C ALA A 78 -4.80 -16.19 1.26
N ARG A 79 -5.89 -16.03 2.06
CA ARG A 79 -6.34 -17.04 3.04
C ARG A 79 -7.61 -17.79 2.64
N ARG A 80 -8.35 -17.31 1.64
CA ARG A 80 -9.68 -17.83 1.25
C ARG A 80 -9.76 -18.16 -0.24
N GLY A 81 -8.82 -18.98 -0.73
CA GLY A 81 -8.82 -19.45 -2.13
C GLY A 81 -8.47 -18.42 -3.21
N GLY A 82 -8.27 -17.14 -2.84
CA GLY A 82 -7.78 -16.10 -3.74
C GLY A 82 -6.30 -16.23 -4.09
N THR A 83 -5.80 -15.33 -4.95
CA THR A 83 -4.39 -15.29 -5.36
C THR A 83 -3.52 -14.45 -4.43
N ILE A 84 -4.01 -13.29 -3.98
CA ILE A 84 -3.29 -12.37 -3.09
C ILE A 84 -4.28 -11.60 -2.22
N ASN A 85 -3.89 -11.27 -0.99
CA ASN A 85 -4.63 -10.38 -0.10
C ASN A 85 -4.00 -8.99 -0.12
N VAL A 86 -4.87 -7.96 -0.19
CA VAL A 86 -4.45 -6.58 -0.39
C VAL A 86 -5.03 -5.68 0.70
N ARG A 87 -4.24 -4.69 1.15
CA ARG A 87 -4.70 -3.55 1.95
C ARG A 87 -4.32 -2.27 1.22
N TYR A 88 -5.32 -1.43 0.99
CA TYR A 88 -5.17 -0.25 0.16
C TYR A 88 -5.34 1.03 0.97
N PHE A 89 -4.34 1.90 0.89
CA PHE A 89 -4.30 3.14 1.64
C PHE A 89 -4.68 4.31 0.73
N MET A 90 -5.64 5.12 1.18
CA MET A 90 -5.73 6.52 0.78
C MET A 90 -4.81 7.30 1.72
N PRO A 91 -4.14 8.38 1.29
CA PRO A 91 -2.90 8.88 1.92
C PRO A 91 -2.98 9.16 3.43
N HIS A 92 -4.18 9.32 3.99
CA HIS A 92 -4.39 9.56 5.43
C HIS A 92 -5.39 8.60 6.09
N SER A 93 -5.90 7.57 5.38
CA SER A 93 -6.84 6.57 5.94
C SER A 93 -6.88 5.27 5.12
N CYS A 94 -6.92 4.12 5.79
CA CYS A 94 -7.19 2.81 5.22
C CYS A 94 -8.66 2.71 4.82
N HIS A 95 -8.93 2.48 3.53
CA HIS A 95 -10.31 2.47 3.06
C HIS A 95 -11.05 1.21 3.56
N LYS A 96 -12.27 1.39 4.08
CA LYS A 96 -13.15 0.29 4.51
C LYS A 96 -13.67 -0.60 3.35
N ALA A 97 -13.43 -0.21 2.10
CA ALA A 97 -13.77 -0.92 0.87
C ALA A 97 -13.14 -0.18 -0.31
N LEU A 98 -12.27 -0.79 -1.12
CA LEU A 98 -11.72 -0.12 -2.32
C LEU A 98 -12.86 0.45 -3.20
N GLY A 99 -12.89 1.78 -3.35
CA GLY A 99 -13.52 2.41 -4.51
C GLY A 99 -12.86 1.85 -5.77
N ASP A 100 -13.73 1.38 -6.68
CA ASP A 100 -13.46 0.60 -7.89
C ASP A 100 -13.30 -0.92 -7.67
N TYR A 101 -14.41 -1.52 -7.19
CA TYR A 101 -14.90 -2.89 -7.43
C TYR A 101 -14.03 -4.12 -7.11
N TRP A 102 -12.79 -3.99 -6.64
CA TRP A 102 -11.90 -5.15 -6.41
C TRP A 102 -11.62 -5.53 -4.96
N CYS A 103 -12.25 -4.89 -3.96
CA CYS A 103 -12.06 -5.26 -2.55
C CYS A 103 -12.78 -6.55 -2.12
N TYR A 104 -13.94 -6.86 -2.71
CA TYR A 104 -14.80 -7.94 -2.22
C TYR A 104 -14.61 -9.28 -2.95
N ARG A 105 -13.93 -9.30 -4.10
CA ARG A 105 -13.80 -10.51 -4.95
C ARG A 105 -12.45 -11.25 -4.84
N ALA A 106 -11.62 -10.93 -3.85
CA ALA A 106 -10.49 -11.79 -3.46
C ALA A 106 -10.84 -12.77 -2.31
N CYS A 107 -12.11 -12.76 -1.86
CA CYS A 107 -12.67 -13.63 -0.83
C CYS A 107 -13.97 -14.34 -1.28
N GLN A 108 -14.19 -14.50 -2.59
CA GLN A 108 -15.10 -15.51 -3.14
C GLN A 108 -14.30 -16.51 -3.97
#